data_AF-A0A512DFV4-F1
#
_entry.id   AF-A0A512DFV4-F1
#
_cell.length_a   1.000
_cell.length_b   1.000
_cell.length_c   1.000
_cell.angle_alpha   90.00
_cell.angle_beta   90.00
_cell.angle_gamma   90.00
#
_symmetry.space_group_name_H-M   'P 1'
#
loop_
_entity.id
_entity.type
_entity.pdbx_description
1 polymer ?
#
loop_
_entity_poly.entity_id
_entity_poly.type
_entity_poly.pdbx_seq_one_letter_code
_entity_poly.pdbx_strand_id
1 'polypeptide(L)'
;MTYSPSPQPVISGVPYLVTDVNGAPVTSLSDFVGTVAFQIDKDGAPYLIDGEGRERDGAVRVHEKNGRGGKDIRVWRVYVGADGGYLAETSL
;
A
#
# COMPACT_ATOMS: atom_id res chain seq x y z
N MET A 1 -24.82 -15.86 1.69
CA MET A 1 -23.81 -15.64 0.63
C MET A 1 -22.89 -14.54 1.09
N THR A 2 -21.70 -14.88 1.55
CA THR A 2 -20.71 -13.89 1.97
C THR A 2 -20.16 -13.24 0.71
N TYR A 3 -20.52 -11.98 0.48
CA TYR A 3 -20.03 -11.20 -0.65
C TYR A 3 -18.54 -10.96 -0.40
N SER A 4 -17.65 -11.64 -1.11
CA SER A 4 -16.25 -11.23 -1.17
C SER A 4 -16.22 -10.03 -2.10
N PRO A 5 -15.99 -8.79 -1.62
CA PRO A 5 -15.88 -7.66 -2.53
C PRO A 5 -14.77 -7.97 -3.53
N SER A 6 -15.08 -7.84 -4.82
CA SER A 6 -14.05 -7.90 -5.85
C SER A 6 -12.98 -6.85 -5.52
N PRO A 7 -11.68 -7.18 -5.62
CA PRO A 7 -10.64 -6.20 -5.36
C PRO A 7 -10.88 -5.00 -6.28
N GLN A 8 -10.99 -3.81 -5.71
CA GLN A 8 -11.27 -2.61 -6.51
C GLN A 8 -10.14 -2.43 -7.54
N PRO A 9 -10.46 -2.00 -8.77
CA PRO A 9 -9.47 -1.93 -9.85
C PRO A 9 -8.39 -0.90 -9.51
N VAL A 10 -7.12 -1.29 -9.50
CA VAL A 10 -5.99 -0.38 -9.33
C VAL A 10 -5.17 -0.39 -10.61
N ILE A 11 -4.70 0.77 -11.04
CA ILE A 11 -3.93 0.93 -12.27
C ILE A 11 -2.45 0.70 -11.94
N SER A 12 -1.84 -0.29 -12.59
CA SER A 12 -0.43 -0.58 -12.37
C SER A 12 0.48 0.54 -12.87
N GLY A 13 1.55 0.81 -12.12
CA GLY A 13 2.49 1.89 -12.41
C GLY A 13 1.96 3.32 -12.21
N VAL A 14 0.72 3.47 -11.72
CA VAL A 14 0.22 4.78 -11.29
C VAL A 14 0.55 4.97 -9.81
N PRO A 15 1.23 6.06 -9.43
CA PRO A 15 1.48 6.39 -8.04
C PRO A 15 0.23 6.98 -7.40
N TYR A 16 -0.13 6.45 -6.25
CA TYR A 16 -1.22 6.92 -5.40
C TYR A 16 -0.63 7.53 -4.12
N LEU A 17 -1.26 8.61 -3.63
CA LEU A 17 -0.83 9.24 -2.39
C LEU A 17 -1.17 8.33 -1.20
N VAL A 18 -0.20 8.09 -0.32
CA VAL A 18 -0.45 7.42 0.96
C VAL A 18 -0.94 8.45 1.97
N THR A 19 -2.09 8.20 2.57
CA THR A 19 -2.72 9.12 3.54
C THR A 19 -2.36 8.80 4.98
N ASP A 20 -2.24 7.52 5.30
CA ASP A 20 -1.92 7.02 6.64
C ASP A 20 -1.33 5.61 6.60
N VAL A 21 -0.64 5.28 7.69
CA VAL A 21 -0.08 3.96 7.98
C VAL A 21 -0.46 3.57 9.40
N ASN A 22 -1.07 2.41 9.56
CA ASN A 22 -1.61 1.89 10.81
C ASN A 22 -2.53 2.88 11.55
N GLY A 23 -3.29 3.69 10.80
CA GLY A 23 -4.20 4.70 11.35
C GLY A 23 -3.51 5.98 11.86
N ALA A 24 -2.23 6.18 11.56
CA ALA A 24 -1.47 7.37 11.89
C ALA A 24 -0.86 8.03 10.64
N PRO A 25 -0.59 9.35 10.65
CA PRO A 25 0.14 9.99 9.56
C PRO A 25 1.50 9.32 9.34
N VAL A 26 1.88 9.20 8.07
CA VAL A 26 3.17 8.59 7.69
C VAL A 26 4.31 9.52 8.11
N THR A 27 5.30 8.99 8.82
CA THR A 27 6.46 9.75 9.29
C THR A 27 7.76 9.29 8.64
N SER A 28 7.82 8.03 8.23
CA SER A 28 9.02 7.42 7.65
C SER A 28 8.68 6.24 6.73
N LEU A 29 9.60 5.86 5.84
CA LEU A 29 9.48 4.61 5.08
C LEU A 29 9.55 3.37 5.98
N SER A 30 10.24 3.44 7.12
CA SER A 30 10.30 2.33 8.07
C SER A 30 8.94 1.98 8.68
N ASP A 31 7.96 2.89 8.63
CA ASP A 31 6.59 2.64 9.11
C ASP A 31 5.88 1.54 8.31
N PHE A 32 6.38 1.24 7.10
CA PHE A 32 5.82 0.21 6.22
C PHE A 32 6.50 -1.15 6.35
N VAL A 33 7.53 -1.30 7.20
CA VAL A 33 8.29 -2.55 7.31
C VAL A 33 7.62 -3.54 8.27
N GLY A 34 7.59 -4.82 7.89
CA GLY A 34 6.91 -5.86 8.65
C GLY A 34 5.41 -5.93 8.33
N THR A 35 4.60 -6.40 9.26
CA THR A 35 3.14 -6.40 9.09
C THR A 35 2.62 -4.97 9.13
N VAL A 36 1.96 -4.54 8.06
CA VAL A 36 1.52 -3.16 7.88
C VAL A 36 0.11 -3.12 7.29
N ALA A 37 -0.69 -2.16 7.74
CA ALA A 37 -1.86 -1.69 7.02
C ALA A 37 -1.68 -0.21 6.68
N PHE A 38 -1.96 0.20 5.44
CA PHE A 38 -1.89 1.60 5.03
C PHE A 38 -2.99 1.93 4.04
N GLN A 39 -3.36 3.21 3.95
CA GLN A 39 -4.37 3.67 3.00
C GLN A 39 -3.75 4.56 1.94
N ILE A 40 -4.26 4.40 0.72
CA ILE A 40 -3.98 5.32 -0.38
C ILE A 40 -5.24 6.11 -0.72
N ASP A 41 -5.05 7.34 -1.19
CA ASP A 41 -6.09 8.08 -1.90
C ASP A 41 -6.13 7.61 -3.36
N LYS A 42 -7.23 6.94 -3.69
CA LYS A 42 -7.51 6.45 -5.03
C LYS A 42 -8.70 7.22 -5.58
N ASP A 43 -8.40 8.22 -6.42
CA ASP A 43 -9.41 9.06 -7.09
C ASP A 43 -10.40 9.72 -6.10
N GLY A 44 -9.91 10.15 -4.94
CA GLY A 44 -10.71 10.76 -3.87
C GLY A 44 -11.37 9.76 -2.91
N ALA A 45 -11.10 8.46 -3.06
CA ALA A 45 -11.63 7.41 -2.19
C ALA A 45 -10.49 6.65 -1.48
N PRO A 46 -10.62 6.37 -0.17
CA PRO A 46 -9.61 5.61 0.55
C PRO A 46 -9.61 4.14 0.09
N TYR A 47 -8.43 3.61 -0.20
CA TYR A 47 -8.21 2.19 -0.49
C TYR A 47 -7.23 1.61 0.55
N LEU A 48 -7.71 0.64 1.33
CA LEU A 48 -6.91 -0.02 2.37
C LEU A 48 -6.07 -1.16 1.80
N ILE A 49 -4.79 -1.16 2.13
CA ILE A 49 -3.83 -2.21 1.81
C ILE A 49 -3.38 -2.83 3.13
N ASP A 50 -3.52 -4.14 3.26
CA ASP A 50 -3.00 -4.94 4.38
C ASP A 50 -1.96 -5.91 3.81
N GLY A 51 -0.76 -5.93 4.40
CA GLY A 51 0.33 -6.72 3.85
C GLY A 51 1.58 -6.83 4.72
N GLU A 52 2.64 -7.30 4.07
CA GLU A 52 3.97 -7.39 4.67
C GLU A 52 4.96 -6.58 3.83
N GLY A 53 5.60 -5.59 4.45
CA GLY A 53 6.58 -4.72 3.80
C GLY A 53 8.01 -5.09 4.12
N ARG A 54 8.88 -4.91 3.12
CA ARG A 54 10.33 -5.09 3.24
C ARG A 54 11.05 -3.97 2.50
N GLU A 55 12.07 -3.40 3.13
CA GLU A 55 12.94 -2.41 2.48
C GLU A 55 13.62 -3.01 1.26
N ARG A 56 13.67 -2.23 0.19
CA ARG A 56 14.33 -2.59 -1.06
C ARG A 56 14.61 -1.33 -1.89
N ASP A 57 15.87 -1.13 -2.26
CA ASP A 57 16.29 -0.11 -3.24
C ASP A 57 15.80 1.32 -2.89
N GLY A 58 15.85 1.71 -1.61
CA GLY A 58 15.40 3.03 -1.14
C GLY A 58 13.87 3.22 -1.10
N ALA A 59 13.13 2.13 -1.22
CA ALA A 59 11.68 2.05 -1.12
C ALA A 59 11.28 0.90 -0.17
N VAL A 60 9.99 0.76 0.10
CA VAL A 60 9.43 -0.44 0.74
C VAL A 60 8.58 -1.19 -0.26
N ARG A 61 8.88 -2.48 -0.44
CA ARG A 61 8.06 -3.40 -1.21
C ARG A 61 7.05 -4.05 -0.29
N VAL A 62 5.77 -3.74 -0.46
CA VAL A 62 4.67 -4.32 0.34
C VAL A 62 3.93 -5.37 -0.47
N HIS A 63 3.78 -6.55 0.11
CA HIS A 63 3.00 -7.63 -0.45
C HIS A 63 1.60 -7.58 0.16
N GLU A 64 0.62 -7.05 -0.59
CA GLU A 64 -0.79 -6.99 -0.18
C GLU A 64 -1.35 -8.41 -0.10
N LYS A 65 -2.06 -8.71 0.98
CA LYS A 65 -2.65 -10.01 1.27
C LYS A 65 -4.17 -9.92 1.23
N ASN A 66 -4.85 -10.97 0.77
CA ASN A 66 -6.31 -11.05 0.78
C ASN A 66 -6.92 -11.33 2.16
N GLY A 67 -6.49 -10.58 3.18
CA GLY A 67 -6.83 -10.78 4.59
C GLY A 67 -5.63 -11.20 5.43
N ARG A 68 -5.84 -11.29 6.75
CA ARG A 68 -4.76 -11.56 7.72
C ARG A 68 -4.09 -12.91 7.46
N GLY A 69 -2.81 -12.89 7.07
CA GLY A 69 -2.04 -14.09 6.72
C GLY A 69 -2.44 -14.73 5.38
N GLY A 70 -3.22 -14.02 4.55
CA GLY A 70 -3.70 -14.48 3.26
C GLY A 70 -2.62 -14.55 2.18
N LYS A 71 -3.04 -14.97 0.99
CA LYS A 71 -2.19 -15.03 -0.21
C LYS A 71 -1.86 -13.61 -0.67
N ASP A 72 -0.63 -13.44 -1.17
CA ASP A 72 -0.23 -12.22 -1.87
C ASP A 72 -1.09 -12.02 -3.12
N ILE A 73 -1.83 -10.92 -3.16
CA ILE A 73 -2.68 -10.52 -4.29
C ILE A 73 -2.04 -9.45 -5.17
N ARG A 74 -1.19 -8.60 -4.59
CA ARG A 74 -0.53 -7.51 -5.30
C ARG A 74 0.76 -7.11 -4.61
N VAL A 75 1.70 -6.58 -5.38
CA VAL A 75 2.93 -6.00 -4.87
C VAL A 75 2.88 -4.49 -5.07
N TRP A 76 3.17 -3.77 -4.00
CA TRP A 76 3.24 -2.32 -3.94
C TRP A 76 4.68 -1.89 -3.72
N ARG A 77 5.07 -0.81 -4.37
CA ARG A 77 6.31 -0.08 -4.09
C ARG A 77 5.93 1.24 -3.44
N VAL A 78 6.38 1.44 -2.20
CA VAL A 78 6.16 2.65 -1.40
C VAL A 78 7.45 3.45 -1.35
N TYR A 79 7.40 4.73 -1.69
CA TYR A 79 8.58 5.60 -1.78
C TYR A 79 8.22 7.06 -1.51
N VAL A 80 9.24 7.90 -1.30
CA VAL A 80 9.07 9.35 -1.12
C VAL A 80 9.05 10.02 -2.50
N GLY A 81 7.97 10.77 -2.77
CA GLY A 81 7.79 11.59 -3.96
C GLY A 81 8.67 12.84 -3.96
N ALA A 82 8.74 13.53 -5.10
CA ALA A 82 9.55 14.73 -5.25
C ALA A 82 9.10 15.91 -4.36
N ASP A 83 7.84 15.91 -3.94
CA ASP A 83 7.22 16.88 -3.04
C ASP A 83 7.37 16.51 -1.55
N GLY A 84 8.02 15.38 -1.25
CA GLY A 84 8.15 14.85 0.11
C GLY A 84 6.95 14.02 0.58
N GLY A 85 5.90 13.88 -0.24
CA GLY A 85 4.77 12.99 0.04
C GLY A 85 5.16 11.51 -0.09
N TYR A 86 4.42 10.62 0.57
CA TYR A 86 4.60 9.19 0.42
C TYR A 86 3.68 8.66 -0.68
N LEU A 87 4.25 7.94 -1.64
CA LEU A 87 3.53 7.41 -2.80
C LEU A 87 3.62 5.89 -2.81
N ALA A 88 2.55 5.25 -3.28
CA ALA A 88 2.50 3.81 -3.49
C ALA A 88 2.01 3.50 -4.92
N GLU A 89 2.74 2.65 -5.62
CA GLU A 89 2.38 2.18 -6.96
C GLU A 89 2.43 0.66 -7.03
N THR A 90 1.58 0.05 -7.86
CA THR A 90 1.67 -1.40 -8.08
C THR A 90 2.77 -1.70 -9.09
N SER A 91 3.67 -2.61 -8.75
CA SER A 91 4.58 -3.20 -9.73
C SER A 91 3.85 -4.32 -10.48
N LEU A 92 4.01 -4.38 -11.80
CA LEU A 92 3.61 -5.54 -12.62
C LEU A 92 4.51 -6.75 -12.31
#